data_AF-A0A8C6MFE8-F1
#
_entry.id   AF-A0A8C6MFE8-F1
#
_cell.length_a   1.000
_cell.length_b   1.000
_cell.length_c   1.000
_cell.angle_alpha   90.00
_cell.angle_beta   90.00
_cell.angle_gamma   90.00
#
_symmetry.space_group_name_H-M   'P 1'
#
loop_
_entity.id
_entity.type
_entity.pdbx_description
1 polymer ?
#
loop_
_entity_poly.entity_id
_entity_poly.type
_entity_poly.pdbx_seq_one_letter_code
_entity_poly.pdbx_strand_id
1 'polypeptide(L)'
;MTNPHHTSSFVHKRSLCVSQLFRRTHRCSIRPFVGLYNTCLQVEDTSSTSQGNMKTFSLSVLLGLAAAVCCMPLLQDNMEEEQFAESYLKKFYNLTEETGPLLRGGVSPKTKKLMEMQKFFQLQITGTLDADTLDLMKRPRCGVPDVDIAQFSTFGNNLKWQTNTLTYRIENYTPDMSQAEVDYSIEKALQVWAKVTPLKFTRIYSGIADIMISFGSRDHGDFYPFDGPDGTLAHAFAPSSGIGGDAHFDEDEKFTFRSNTGYVLFMVAAHEFGHSLGLSHSDDPGALMYPHYSYGNPDTFILPRDDVKGIQSLYGGNEEPIAPGPTAPTTPDACDSTMVLDAVATLRGEMLFFKDRFLWRHSQQSSTPQQTLIANIWSSSRVWAFSGYDLQPNYPKTITSFGLPRTVKKVDAALYEPQSRKIFFFVGKNYYSYDDVRKTMDKGFPKRVDETFSGMTSQVTAALQHRGFTYLYSGPYMHEYSLRSGRLYRVLRNNYFLPCSNL
;
A
#
# COMPACT_ATOMS: atom_id res chain seq x y z
N MET A 1 -48.84 6.89 -13.52
CA MET A 1 -48.11 7.34 -12.32
C MET A 1 -46.72 6.74 -12.40
N THR A 2 -45.74 7.58 -12.71
CA THR A 2 -44.37 7.23 -13.08
C THR A 2 -43.49 7.15 -11.83
N ASN A 3 -42.82 6.02 -11.65
CA ASN A 3 -41.82 5.78 -10.60
C ASN A 3 -40.42 5.99 -11.21
N PRO A 4 -39.50 6.76 -10.60
CA PRO A 4 -38.25 7.11 -11.26
C PRO A 4 -37.20 6.01 -11.07
N HIS A 5 -36.61 5.57 -12.19
CA HIS A 5 -35.43 4.72 -12.22
C HIS A 5 -34.21 5.51 -11.71
N HIS A 6 -33.67 5.10 -10.56
CA HIS A 6 -32.35 5.53 -10.11
C HIS A 6 -31.27 4.73 -10.85
N THR A 7 -30.72 5.31 -11.91
CA THR A 7 -29.47 4.86 -12.52
C THR A 7 -28.30 5.26 -11.62
N SER A 8 -27.65 4.28 -10.98
CA SER A 8 -26.40 4.47 -10.24
C SER A 8 -25.25 4.67 -11.23
N SER A 9 -24.72 5.90 -11.33
CA SER A 9 -23.53 6.19 -12.12
C SER A 9 -22.27 5.92 -11.30
N PHE A 10 -21.44 4.98 -11.74
CA PHE A 10 -20.12 4.70 -11.17
C PHE A 10 -19.17 5.89 -11.39
N VAL A 11 -18.79 6.57 -10.31
CA VAL A 11 -17.74 7.61 -10.34
C VAL A 11 -16.41 6.95 -9.99
N HIS A 12 -15.53 6.78 -10.97
CA HIS A 12 -14.12 6.45 -10.73
C HIS A 12 -13.49 7.58 -9.91
N LYS A 13 -13.05 7.28 -8.69
CA LYS A 13 -12.44 8.23 -7.76
C LYS A 13 -10.95 8.30 -8.05
N ARG A 14 -10.46 9.46 -8.50
CA ARG A 14 -9.04 9.76 -8.74
C ARG A 14 -8.50 10.68 -7.65
N SER A 15 -7.28 10.42 -7.20
CA SER A 15 -6.57 11.20 -6.19
C SER A 15 -5.65 12.23 -6.87
N LEU A 16 -5.65 13.47 -6.36
CA LEU A 16 -4.77 14.53 -6.86
C LEU A 16 -3.49 14.59 -6.00
N CYS A 17 -2.32 14.45 -6.60
CA CYS A 17 -1.03 14.59 -5.92
C CYS A 17 -0.28 15.81 -6.49
N VAL A 18 0.11 16.76 -5.63
CA VAL A 18 1.02 17.85 -5.99
C VAL A 18 2.21 17.75 -5.05
N SER A 19 3.34 17.28 -5.57
CA SER A 19 4.59 17.19 -4.81
C SER A 19 5.33 18.53 -4.87
N GLN A 20 5.54 19.19 -3.73
CA GLN A 20 6.63 20.15 -3.58
C GLN A 20 7.22 20.17 -2.16
N LEU A 21 8.56 20.18 -2.17
CA LEU A 21 9.48 20.20 -1.04
C LEU A 21 10.02 21.63 -0.81
N PHE A 22 10.34 21.89 0.46
CA PHE A 22 11.11 22.97 1.09
C PHE A 22 10.39 24.27 1.55
N ARG A 23 10.38 24.43 2.88
CA ARG A 23 10.92 25.63 3.54
C ARG A 23 11.82 25.24 4.72
N ARG A 24 13.12 25.54 4.59
CA ARG A 24 14.00 25.82 5.74
C ARG A 24 13.41 27.04 6.46
N THR A 25 12.98 26.87 7.70
CA THR A 25 12.82 27.99 8.64
C THR A 25 13.54 27.63 9.93
N HIS A 26 14.67 28.27 10.18
CA HIS A 26 15.29 28.32 11.49
C HIS A 26 14.30 28.91 12.49
N ARG A 27 13.87 28.13 13.49
CA ARG A 27 13.55 28.59 14.83
C ARG A 27 13.39 27.41 15.78
N CYS A 28 14.30 27.34 16.75
CA CYS A 28 14.18 26.52 17.95
C CYS A 28 12.90 26.87 18.72
N SER A 29 12.14 25.86 19.12
CA SER A 29 11.49 25.82 20.42
C SER A 29 11.34 24.36 20.87
N ILE A 30 11.75 24.11 22.09
CA ILE A 30 11.97 22.83 22.78
C ILE A 30 10.75 22.62 23.70
N ARG A 31 9.97 21.52 23.65
CA ARG A 31 10.00 20.27 24.49
C ARG A 31 8.57 19.65 24.48
N PRO A 32 8.34 18.39 24.95
CA PRO A 32 8.96 17.11 24.59
C PRO A 32 7.90 16.02 24.19
N PHE A 33 8.28 15.00 23.41
CA PHE A 33 8.19 13.55 23.78
C PHE A 33 8.54 12.66 22.57
N VAL A 34 9.56 11.82 22.79
CA VAL A 34 10.08 10.62 22.08
C VAL A 34 10.38 10.74 20.57
N GLY A 35 11.67 10.69 20.23
CA GLY A 35 12.15 10.59 18.86
C GLY A 35 13.27 9.56 18.73
N LEU A 36 13.54 9.16 17.48
CA LEU A 36 14.86 8.70 17.05
C LEU A 36 15.32 9.67 15.95
N TYR A 37 16.40 10.40 16.25
CA TYR A 37 17.04 11.38 15.36
C TYR A 37 18.22 10.71 14.65
N ASN A 38 18.42 11.04 13.37
CA ASN A 38 19.76 11.10 12.77
C ASN A 38 20.01 12.52 12.27
N THR A 39 21.03 13.16 12.86
CA THR A 39 21.47 14.53 12.53
C THR A 39 22.89 14.44 12.01
N CYS A 40 23.13 14.83 10.75
CA CYS A 40 24.48 15.11 10.25
C CYS A 40 24.73 16.62 10.34
N LEU A 41 25.69 16.99 11.19
CA LEU A 41 26.36 18.30 11.18
C LEU A 41 27.49 18.27 10.15
N GLN A 42 27.48 19.21 9.22
CA GLN A 42 28.64 19.54 8.40
C GLN A 42 28.87 21.05 8.53
N VAL A 43 30.00 21.43 9.12
CA VAL A 43 30.44 22.82 9.29
C VAL A 43 31.77 22.96 8.57
N GLU A 44 31.79 23.73 7.49
CA GLU A 44 32.95 24.48 7.00
C GLU A 44 32.40 25.82 6.51
N ASP A 45 32.87 26.94 7.05
CA ASP A 45 33.91 27.71 6.38
C ASP A 45 34.45 28.88 7.23
N THR A 46 35.68 29.26 6.91
CA THR A 46 36.55 30.25 7.55
C THR A 46 36.14 31.72 7.34
N SER A 47 36.38 32.61 8.33
CA SER A 47 37.20 33.84 8.19
C SER A 47 37.08 34.85 9.36
N SER A 48 38.24 35.13 9.99
CA SER A 48 38.81 36.38 10.54
C SER A 48 38.11 37.29 11.58
N THR A 49 38.89 37.54 12.66
CA THR A 49 39.05 38.76 13.51
C THR A 49 37.87 39.19 14.39
N SER A 50 37.99 39.50 15.70
CA SER A 50 39.09 40.10 16.48
C SER A 50 39.00 39.83 18.00
N GLN A 51 40.17 39.76 18.66
CA GLN A 51 40.55 40.13 20.04
C GLN A 51 39.53 40.18 21.20
N GLY A 52 39.88 39.53 22.33
CA GLY A 52 39.29 39.86 23.64
C GLY A 52 39.48 38.90 24.82
N ASN A 53 40.73 38.70 25.27
CA ASN A 53 41.22 38.42 26.63
C ASN A 53 40.44 37.59 27.70
N MET A 54 41.18 36.59 28.23
CA MET A 54 41.40 36.22 29.65
C MET A 54 40.24 35.65 30.51
N LYS A 55 40.33 34.35 30.86
CA LYS A 55 40.84 33.85 32.17
C LYS A 55 40.74 32.32 32.29
N THR A 56 41.80 31.77 32.89
CA THR A 56 42.10 30.38 33.28
C THR A 56 41.11 29.78 34.27
N PHE A 57 40.78 28.48 34.12
CA PHE A 57 40.66 27.54 35.25
C PHE A 57 40.95 26.10 34.80
N SER A 58 41.80 25.43 35.56
CA SER A 58 42.23 24.05 35.39
C SER A 58 41.18 23.09 35.95
N LEU A 59 40.70 22.14 35.15
CA LEU A 59 40.12 20.88 35.62
C LEU A 59 40.20 19.84 34.48
N SER A 60 41.35 19.17 34.37
CA SER A 60 41.52 18.00 33.52
C SER A 60 41.48 16.75 34.40
N VAL A 61 40.95 15.65 33.84
CA VAL A 61 40.86 14.28 34.38
C VAL A 61 39.59 13.97 35.17
N LEU A 62 38.46 13.82 34.45
CA LEU A 62 37.39 12.84 34.73
C LEU A 62 36.30 12.89 33.63
N LEU A 63 36.69 12.85 32.35
CA LEU A 63 35.75 12.83 31.20
C LEU A 63 36.08 11.73 30.17
N GLY A 64 36.83 10.71 30.58
CA GLY A 64 37.19 9.57 29.74
C GLY A 64 36.26 8.35 29.83
N LEU A 65 35.31 8.31 30.77
CA LEU A 65 34.48 7.12 31.04
C LEU A 65 32.98 7.31 30.77
N ALA A 66 32.51 8.54 30.48
CA ALA A 66 31.11 8.79 30.16
C ALA A 66 30.80 8.79 28.64
N ALA A 67 31.82 8.84 27.77
CA ALA A 67 31.62 8.85 26.32
C ALA A 67 31.43 7.45 25.70
N ALA A 68 31.78 6.38 26.42
CA ALA A 68 31.63 5.00 25.93
C ALA A 68 30.19 4.47 26.04
N VAL A 69 29.32 5.10 26.84
CA VAL A 69 27.93 4.65 27.03
C VAL A 69 26.97 5.24 25.98
N CYS A 70 27.35 6.32 25.30
CA CYS A 70 26.48 6.99 24.32
C CYS A 70 26.66 6.53 22.86
N CYS A 71 27.53 5.56 22.56
CA CYS A 71 27.71 5.01 21.20
C CYS A 71 27.12 3.60 20.99
N MET A 72 26.42 3.04 21.98
CA MET A 72 25.72 1.75 21.88
C MET A 72 24.30 1.74 21.25
N PRO A 73 23.59 2.85 20.94
CA PRO A 73 22.22 2.73 20.41
C PRO A 73 22.14 2.08 19.01
N LEU A 74 23.10 2.37 18.12
CA LEU A 74 23.02 1.94 16.71
C LEU A 74 23.31 0.46 16.47
N LEU A 75 24.12 -0.18 17.34
CA LEU A 75 24.42 -1.61 17.23
C LEU A 75 23.27 -2.47 17.76
N GLN A 76 22.55 -1.98 18.77
CA GLN A 76 21.46 -2.70 19.39
C GLN A 76 20.20 -2.71 18.51
N ASP A 77 19.83 -1.57 17.93
CA ASP A 77 18.71 -1.49 16.97
C ASP A 77 18.92 -2.45 15.78
N ASN A 78 20.14 -2.51 15.24
CA ASN A 78 20.46 -3.39 14.11
C ASN A 78 20.41 -4.89 14.50
N MET A 79 20.70 -5.24 15.76
CA MET A 79 20.60 -6.62 16.24
C MET A 79 19.14 -7.06 16.44
N GLU A 80 18.29 -6.19 16.96
CA GLU A 80 16.86 -6.47 17.13
C GLU A 80 16.15 -6.64 15.78
N GLU A 81 16.47 -5.80 14.80
CA GLU A 81 15.91 -5.90 13.44
C GLU A 81 16.34 -7.19 12.73
N GLU A 82 17.58 -7.63 12.93
CA GLU A 82 18.09 -8.89 12.37
C GLU A 82 17.45 -10.12 13.01
N GLN A 83 17.17 -10.10 14.32
CA GLN A 83 16.46 -11.15 15.04
C GLN A 83 14.98 -11.21 14.64
N PHE A 84 14.36 -10.05 14.47
CA PHE A 84 12.99 -9.94 13.96
C PHE A 84 12.89 -10.54 12.54
N ALA A 85 13.79 -10.16 11.64
CA ALA A 85 13.81 -10.69 10.28
C ALA A 85 14.05 -12.21 10.25
N GLU A 86 14.93 -12.73 11.11
CA GLU A 86 15.14 -14.18 11.22
C GLU A 86 13.87 -14.90 11.69
N SER A 87 13.19 -14.37 12.71
CA SER A 87 11.93 -14.92 13.22
C SER A 87 10.83 -14.89 12.14
N TYR A 88 10.75 -13.80 11.38
CA TYR A 88 9.84 -13.67 10.24
C TYR A 88 10.10 -14.76 9.18
N LEU A 89 11.36 -14.97 8.80
CA LEU A 89 11.73 -15.98 7.80
C LEU A 89 11.51 -17.41 8.32
N LYS A 90 11.72 -17.66 9.62
CA LYS A 90 11.37 -18.94 10.27
C LYS A 90 9.87 -19.20 10.16
N LYS A 91 9.04 -18.19 10.49
CA LYS A 91 7.58 -18.29 10.50
C LYS A 91 6.98 -18.45 9.09
N PHE A 92 7.36 -17.59 8.15
CA PHE A 92 6.66 -17.49 6.87
C PHE A 92 7.38 -18.13 5.67
N TYR A 93 8.69 -18.38 5.77
CA TYR A 93 9.51 -18.88 4.66
C TYR A 93 10.21 -20.21 4.97
N ASN A 94 9.86 -20.84 6.09
CA ASN A 94 10.41 -22.12 6.53
C ASN A 94 11.95 -22.10 6.60
N LEU A 95 12.52 -21.05 7.19
CA LEU A 95 13.95 -20.99 7.48
C LEU A 95 14.28 -22.01 8.59
N THR A 96 15.03 -23.06 8.25
CA THR A 96 15.51 -24.06 9.22
C THR A 96 16.82 -23.63 9.85
N GLU A 97 17.04 -23.94 11.13
CA GLU A 97 18.32 -23.65 11.81
C GLU A 97 19.50 -24.42 11.17
N GLU A 98 20.65 -23.76 11.06
CA GLU A 98 21.85 -24.35 10.47
C GLU A 98 22.37 -25.52 11.31
N THR A 99 22.16 -26.76 10.83
CA THR A 99 22.79 -27.97 11.37
C THR A 99 23.83 -28.48 10.39
N GLY A 100 25.01 -27.85 10.33
CA GLY A 100 26.13 -28.36 9.54
C GLY A 100 27.37 -27.46 9.50
N PRO A 101 28.56 -28.01 9.19
CA PRO A 101 29.76 -27.21 9.03
C PRO A 101 29.60 -26.24 7.85
N LEU A 102 29.77 -24.94 8.13
CA LEU A 102 29.72 -23.86 7.14
C LEU A 102 30.59 -24.19 5.93
N LEU A 103 29.97 -24.58 4.82
CA LEU A 103 30.64 -24.68 3.53
C LEU A 103 31.10 -23.26 3.15
N ARG A 104 32.40 -23.00 3.31
CA ARG A 104 33.08 -21.77 2.85
C ARG A 104 32.77 -21.56 1.36
N GLY A 105 31.81 -20.69 1.06
CA GLY A 105 31.52 -20.21 -0.30
C GLY A 105 30.05 -20.20 -0.74
N GLY A 106 29.11 -20.73 0.05
CA GLY A 106 27.68 -20.70 -0.28
C GLY A 106 26.93 -19.47 0.22
N VAL A 107 25.87 -19.05 -0.49
CA VAL A 107 24.88 -18.07 0.01
C VAL A 107 24.19 -18.64 1.25
N SER A 108 24.13 -17.87 2.36
CA SER A 108 23.53 -18.33 3.61
C SER A 108 22.05 -18.71 3.43
N PRO A 109 21.51 -19.69 4.18
CA PRO A 109 20.09 -20.04 4.14
C PRO A 109 19.18 -18.83 4.38
N LYS A 110 19.56 -17.96 5.32
CA LYS A 110 18.86 -16.69 5.60
C LYS A 110 18.81 -15.80 4.36
N THR A 111 19.94 -15.57 3.70
CA THR A 111 20.00 -14.77 2.47
C THR A 111 19.13 -15.37 1.37
N LYS A 112 19.11 -16.70 1.20
CA LYS A 112 18.23 -17.35 0.22
C LYS A 112 16.75 -17.11 0.52
N LYS A 113 16.32 -17.30 1.77
CA LYS A 113 14.94 -17.05 2.19
C LYS A 113 14.55 -15.58 2.09
N LEU A 114 15.49 -14.67 2.33
CA LEU A 114 15.27 -13.25 2.12
C LEU A 114 15.08 -12.91 0.64
N MET A 115 15.86 -13.52 -0.27
CA MET A 115 15.66 -13.36 -1.71
C MET A 115 14.32 -13.93 -2.20
N GLU A 116 13.89 -15.08 -1.65
CA GLU A 116 12.57 -15.66 -1.92
C GLU A 116 11.44 -14.71 -1.49
N MET A 117 11.54 -14.14 -0.28
CA MET A 117 10.59 -13.17 0.25
C MET A 117 10.55 -11.87 -0.58
N GLN A 118 11.72 -11.32 -0.90
CA GLN A 118 11.82 -10.13 -1.74
C GLN A 118 11.22 -10.38 -3.13
N LYS A 119 11.42 -11.57 -3.70
CA LYS A 119 10.81 -11.95 -4.97
C LYS A 119 9.28 -12.03 -4.85
N PHE A 120 8.76 -12.68 -3.81
CA PHE A 120 7.32 -12.83 -3.57
C PHE A 120 6.62 -11.47 -3.49
N PHE A 121 7.21 -10.52 -2.74
CA PHE A 121 6.66 -9.18 -2.56
C PHE A 121 7.11 -8.17 -3.64
N GLN A 122 7.71 -8.64 -4.74
CA GLN A 122 8.14 -7.81 -5.88
C GLN A 122 9.08 -6.65 -5.46
N LEU A 123 9.91 -6.89 -4.45
CA LEU A 123 10.97 -5.99 -4.00
C LEU A 123 12.23 -6.15 -4.87
N GLN A 124 13.20 -5.27 -4.66
CA GLN A 124 14.54 -5.52 -5.19
C GLN A 124 15.12 -6.77 -4.53
N ILE A 125 15.54 -7.74 -5.35
CA ILE A 125 16.13 -8.98 -4.86
C ILE A 125 17.59 -8.72 -4.52
N THR A 126 17.83 -8.20 -3.32
CA THR A 126 19.16 -7.85 -2.80
C THR A 126 19.76 -8.96 -1.94
N GLY A 127 18.91 -9.78 -1.32
CA GLY A 127 19.32 -10.75 -0.29
C GLY A 127 19.85 -10.09 0.99
N THR A 128 19.59 -8.79 1.16
CA THR A 128 19.98 -7.98 2.33
C THR A 128 18.77 -7.37 3.00
N LEU A 129 18.82 -7.18 4.33
CA LEU A 129 17.75 -6.55 5.10
C LEU A 129 17.79 -5.03 4.89
N ASP A 130 17.30 -4.56 3.75
CA ASP A 130 17.15 -3.14 3.46
C ASP A 130 15.88 -2.55 4.11
N ALA A 131 15.81 -1.21 4.17
CA ALA A 131 14.73 -0.50 4.84
C ALA A 131 13.34 -0.81 4.26
N ASP A 132 13.24 -1.04 2.95
CA ASP A 132 11.97 -1.39 2.30
C ASP A 132 11.54 -2.82 2.67
N THR A 133 12.49 -3.75 2.72
CA THR A 133 12.25 -5.13 3.16
C THR A 133 11.76 -5.16 4.61
N LEU A 134 12.43 -4.41 5.49
CA LEU A 134 12.06 -4.36 6.90
C LEU A 134 10.71 -3.65 7.14
N ASP A 135 10.43 -2.53 6.45
CA ASP A 135 9.13 -1.85 6.50
C ASP A 135 8.00 -2.81 6.10
N LEU A 136 8.22 -3.61 5.06
CA LEU A 136 7.25 -4.59 4.61
C LEU A 136 7.06 -5.73 5.61
N MET A 137 8.14 -6.29 6.18
CA MET A 137 8.04 -7.34 7.21
C MET A 137 7.27 -6.91 8.46
N LYS A 138 7.30 -5.61 8.80
CA LYS A 138 6.61 -5.05 9.97
C LYS A 138 5.11 -4.78 9.71
N ARG A 139 4.60 -4.99 8.48
CA ARG A 139 3.19 -4.76 8.17
C ARG A 139 2.31 -5.89 8.69
N PRO A 140 1.10 -5.58 9.19
CA PRO A 140 0.15 -6.59 9.63
C PRO A 140 -0.24 -7.52 8.48
N ARG A 141 -0.33 -8.82 8.75
CA ARG A 141 -0.53 -9.87 7.75
C ARG A 141 -1.23 -11.12 8.31
N CYS A 142 -1.58 -12.05 7.41
CA CYS A 142 -2.02 -13.39 7.75
C CYS A 142 -0.86 -14.25 8.31
N GLY A 143 -1.16 -15.13 9.25
CA GLY A 143 -0.23 -16.05 9.92
C GLY A 143 0.22 -17.25 9.08
N VAL A 144 -0.42 -17.50 7.94
CA VAL A 144 -0.08 -18.61 7.04
C VAL A 144 1.26 -18.35 6.32
N PRO A 145 2.14 -19.36 6.15
CA PRO A 145 3.39 -19.21 5.41
C PRO A 145 3.23 -18.90 3.91
N ASP A 146 4.20 -18.21 3.30
CA ASP A 146 4.21 -17.79 1.88
C ASP A 146 4.89 -18.81 0.95
N VAL A 147 4.89 -20.09 1.33
CA VAL A 147 5.55 -21.16 0.56
C VAL A 147 4.59 -21.65 -0.53
N ASP A 148 5.11 -21.88 -1.74
CA ASP A 148 4.41 -22.15 -3.02
C ASP A 148 4.01 -20.90 -3.85
N ILE A 149 4.97 -20.46 -4.67
CA ILE A 149 5.00 -19.16 -5.38
C ILE A 149 4.32 -19.26 -6.76
N ALA A 150 3.17 -18.62 -6.95
CA ALA A 150 2.58 -18.29 -8.25
C ALA A 150 1.48 -17.21 -8.14
N GLN A 151 1.21 -16.48 -9.23
CA GLN A 151 -0.04 -15.74 -9.40
C GLN A 151 -1.21 -16.72 -9.34
N PHE A 152 -2.17 -16.48 -8.45
CA PHE A 152 -3.18 -17.44 -8.02
C PHE A 152 -2.53 -18.75 -7.49
N SER A 153 -2.37 -18.86 -6.17
CA SER A 153 -1.80 -20.07 -5.55
C SER A 153 -2.86 -20.89 -4.81
N THR A 154 -2.64 -22.20 -4.77
CA THR A 154 -3.41 -23.17 -3.96
C THR A 154 -2.39 -23.93 -3.12
N PHE A 155 -2.80 -24.56 -2.01
CA PHE A 155 -1.88 -25.29 -1.09
C PHE A 155 -1.21 -26.56 -1.70
N GLY A 156 -1.04 -26.62 -3.03
CA GLY A 156 -0.55 -27.79 -3.75
C GLY A 156 -1.59 -28.93 -3.78
N ASN A 157 -1.41 -29.88 -4.71
CA ASN A 157 -2.25 -31.08 -4.85
C ASN A 157 -3.77 -30.85 -4.98
N ASN A 158 -4.22 -29.64 -5.33
CA ASN A 158 -5.64 -29.26 -5.38
C ASN A 158 -6.40 -29.60 -4.09
N LEU A 159 -5.80 -29.32 -2.93
CA LEU A 159 -6.46 -29.47 -1.63
C LEU A 159 -7.76 -28.66 -1.61
N LYS A 160 -8.89 -29.38 -1.67
CA LYS A 160 -10.23 -28.81 -1.73
C LYS A 160 -11.22 -29.71 -1.02
N TRP A 161 -12.34 -29.12 -0.59
CA TRP A 161 -13.46 -29.90 -0.09
C TRP A 161 -14.07 -30.77 -1.19
N GLN A 162 -14.46 -32.00 -0.82
CA GLN A 162 -15.08 -32.95 -1.74
C GLN A 162 -16.58 -32.65 -1.98
N THR A 163 -17.14 -31.72 -1.23
CA THR A 163 -18.54 -31.28 -1.27
C THR A 163 -18.58 -29.77 -1.47
N ASN A 164 -19.63 -29.31 -2.17
CA ASN A 164 -19.91 -27.87 -2.33
C ASN A 164 -20.85 -27.33 -1.24
N THR A 165 -21.36 -28.17 -0.34
CA THR A 165 -22.15 -27.72 0.82
C THR A 165 -21.30 -27.92 2.06
N LEU A 166 -20.90 -26.80 2.66
CA LEU A 166 -20.04 -26.73 3.83
C LEU A 166 -20.82 -26.13 5.00
N THR A 167 -20.49 -26.57 6.19
CA THR A 167 -21.00 -26.06 7.45
C THR A 167 -19.95 -25.19 8.12
N TYR A 168 -20.41 -24.15 8.83
CA TYR A 168 -19.51 -23.35 9.66
C TYR A 168 -20.12 -23.09 11.04
N ARG A 169 -19.26 -22.87 12.03
CA ARG A 169 -19.67 -22.57 13.41
C ARG A 169 -18.76 -21.53 14.03
N ILE A 170 -19.36 -20.52 14.64
CA ILE A 170 -18.67 -19.54 15.48
C ILE A 170 -18.67 -20.05 16.91
N GLU A 171 -17.49 -20.29 17.47
CA GLU A 171 -17.31 -20.91 18.78
C GLU A 171 -17.39 -19.88 19.92
N ASN A 172 -16.76 -18.74 19.72
CA ASN A 172 -16.75 -17.59 20.62
C ASN A 172 -16.73 -16.28 19.80
N TYR A 173 -16.78 -15.15 20.49
CA TYR A 173 -16.88 -13.82 19.88
C TYR A 173 -15.92 -12.85 20.53
N THR A 174 -15.33 -11.98 19.72
CA THR A 174 -14.59 -10.80 20.19
C THR A 174 -15.51 -9.83 20.95
N PRO A 175 -15.06 -9.21 22.05
CA PRO A 175 -15.81 -8.20 22.78
C PRO A 175 -15.77 -6.81 22.09
N ASP A 176 -14.96 -6.63 21.04
CA ASP A 176 -14.83 -5.37 20.32
C ASP A 176 -16.06 -5.00 19.48
N MET A 177 -16.86 -6.00 19.14
CA MET A 177 -18.01 -5.90 18.25
C MET A 177 -19.21 -6.60 18.87
N SER A 178 -20.42 -6.17 18.51
CA SER A 178 -21.61 -6.94 18.90
C SER A 178 -21.65 -8.29 18.16
N GLN A 179 -22.25 -9.30 18.78
CA GLN A 179 -22.38 -10.63 18.14
C GLN A 179 -23.06 -10.55 16.76
N ALA A 180 -24.03 -9.65 16.59
CA ALA A 180 -24.70 -9.43 15.30
C ALA A 180 -23.74 -8.86 14.23
N GLU A 181 -22.79 -8.00 14.60
CA GLU A 181 -21.79 -7.46 13.67
C GLU A 181 -20.73 -8.51 13.31
N VAL A 182 -20.34 -9.36 14.27
CA VAL A 182 -19.45 -10.51 14.00
C VAL A 182 -20.15 -11.49 13.06
N ASP A 183 -21.37 -11.91 13.40
CA ASP A 183 -22.20 -12.81 12.59
C ASP A 183 -22.33 -12.31 11.14
N TYR A 184 -22.68 -11.04 10.97
CA TYR A 184 -22.78 -10.42 9.65
C TYR A 184 -21.43 -10.42 8.92
N SER A 185 -20.32 -10.12 9.61
CA SER A 185 -18.99 -10.04 9.00
C SER A 185 -18.54 -11.41 8.49
N ILE A 186 -18.75 -12.46 9.28
CA ILE A 186 -18.43 -13.85 8.93
C ILE A 186 -19.32 -14.35 7.79
N GLU A 187 -20.64 -14.16 7.88
CA GLU A 187 -21.56 -14.57 6.81
C GLU A 187 -21.21 -13.88 5.50
N LYS A 188 -20.98 -12.56 5.54
CA LYS A 188 -20.62 -11.79 4.36
C LYS A 188 -19.28 -12.23 3.75
N ALA A 189 -18.29 -12.56 4.58
CA ALA A 189 -16.99 -13.06 4.13
C ALA A 189 -17.14 -14.40 3.38
N LEU A 190 -17.93 -15.34 3.88
CA LEU A 190 -18.23 -16.60 3.17
C LEU A 190 -19.01 -16.35 1.86
N GLN A 191 -19.94 -15.40 1.86
CA GLN A 191 -20.73 -15.03 0.68
C GLN A 191 -19.88 -14.47 -0.47
N VAL A 192 -18.72 -13.86 -0.19
CA VAL A 192 -17.78 -13.41 -1.23
C VAL A 192 -17.39 -14.58 -2.13
N TRP A 193 -17.10 -15.75 -1.55
CA TRP A 193 -16.70 -16.96 -2.26
C TRP A 193 -17.89 -17.68 -2.91
N ALA A 194 -19.01 -17.80 -2.20
CA ALA A 194 -20.25 -18.41 -2.73
C ALA A 194 -20.81 -17.66 -3.94
N LYS A 195 -20.60 -16.34 -4.03
CA LYS A 195 -21.09 -15.55 -5.17
C LYS A 195 -20.45 -15.93 -6.50
N VAL A 196 -19.24 -16.48 -6.48
CA VAL A 196 -18.45 -16.80 -7.69
C VAL A 196 -18.23 -18.29 -7.90
N THR A 197 -18.74 -19.15 -7.00
CA THR A 197 -18.61 -20.61 -7.06
C THR A 197 -19.91 -21.31 -6.68
N PRO A 198 -20.08 -22.60 -6.98
CA PRO A 198 -21.23 -23.37 -6.53
C PRO A 198 -21.28 -23.66 -5.02
N LEU A 199 -20.34 -23.12 -4.23
CA LEU A 199 -20.24 -23.35 -2.78
C LEU A 199 -21.46 -22.78 -2.04
N LYS A 200 -21.89 -23.50 -1.01
CA LYS A 200 -22.99 -23.15 -0.12
C LYS A 200 -22.54 -23.33 1.31
N PHE A 201 -22.75 -22.30 2.13
CA PHE A 201 -22.37 -22.30 3.53
C PHE A 201 -23.62 -22.33 4.42
N THR A 202 -23.65 -23.25 5.37
CA THR A 202 -24.74 -23.38 6.34
C THR A 202 -24.20 -23.24 7.74
N ARG A 203 -24.71 -22.26 8.49
CA ARG A 203 -24.32 -22.11 9.89
C ARG A 203 -24.92 -23.22 10.74
N ILE A 204 -24.11 -23.82 11.60
CA ILE A 204 -24.58 -24.70 12.68
C ILE A 204 -24.24 -24.09 14.04
N TYR A 205 -25.03 -24.42 15.06
CA TYR A 205 -24.92 -23.83 16.41
C TYR A 205 -24.42 -24.84 17.47
N SER A 206 -24.25 -26.10 17.09
CA SER A 206 -23.80 -27.19 17.96
C SER A 206 -23.11 -28.26 17.14
N GLY A 207 -22.19 -29.01 17.75
CA GLY A 207 -21.41 -30.04 17.05
C GLY A 207 -20.18 -29.47 16.35
N ILE A 208 -19.57 -30.28 15.49
CA ILE A 208 -18.36 -29.95 14.73
C ILE A 208 -18.79 -29.58 13.30
N ALA A 209 -18.32 -28.44 12.80
CA ALA A 209 -18.55 -27.96 11.44
C ALA A 209 -17.35 -28.28 10.55
N ASP A 210 -17.49 -28.05 9.24
CA ASP A 210 -16.35 -28.11 8.31
C ASP A 210 -15.37 -26.93 8.51
N ILE A 211 -15.88 -25.81 9.02
CA ILE A 211 -15.10 -24.60 9.33
C ILE A 211 -15.48 -24.13 10.74
N MET A 212 -14.61 -24.36 11.72
CA MET A 212 -14.74 -23.79 13.06
C MET A 212 -14.07 -22.41 13.11
N ILE A 213 -14.74 -21.45 13.73
CA ILE A 213 -14.31 -20.05 13.78
C ILE A 213 -14.17 -19.66 15.24
N SER A 214 -12.97 -19.26 15.64
CA SER A 214 -12.69 -18.87 17.01
C SER A 214 -11.77 -17.65 17.08
N PHE A 215 -11.85 -16.96 18.20
CA PHE A 215 -10.97 -15.86 18.55
C PHE A 215 -10.10 -16.29 19.73
N GLY A 216 -8.78 -16.17 19.59
CA GLY A 216 -7.81 -16.64 20.57
C GLY A 216 -6.65 -15.66 20.70
N SER A 217 -5.96 -15.68 21.84
CA SER A 217 -4.80 -14.83 22.08
C SER A 217 -3.57 -15.73 22.26
N ARG A 218 -2.46 -15.37 21.61
CA ARG A 218 -1.17 -16.07 21.73
C ARG A 218 -1.31 -17.58 21.53
N ASP A 219 -0.92 -18.40 22.51
CA ASP A 219 -1.14 -19.84 22.45
C ASP A 219 -2.61 -20.18 22.65
N HIS A 220 -3.24 -20.70 21.59
CA HIS A 220 -4.66 -21.01 21.52
C HIS A 220 -4.93 -22.48 21.12
N GLY A 221 -3.95 -23.37 21.30
CA GLY A 221 -4.16 -24.81 21.29
C GLY A 221 -3.94 -25.55 19.97
N ASP A 222 -3.38 -24.90 18.96
CA ASP A 222 -3.11 -25.48 17.63
C ASP A 222 -1.61 -25.52 17.24
N PHE A 223 -0.71 -25.17 18.17
CA PHE A 223 0.75 -25.05 18.00
C PHE A 223 1.23 -23.87 17.13
N TYR A 224 0.34 -22.98 16.71
CA TYR A 224 0.68 -21.77 15.94
C TYR A 224 0.31 -20.52 16.75
N PRO A 225 1.08 -20.14 17.78
CA PRO A 225 0.69 -19.02 18.63
C PRO A 225 0.70 -17.68 17.89
N PHE A 226 -0.26 -16.81 18.23
CA PHE A 226 -0.25 -15.41 17.82
C PHE A 226 0.83 -14.59 18.57
N ASP A 227 1.15 -13.41 18.04
CA ASP A 227 2.21 -12.53 18.50
C ASP A 227 1.72 -11.35 19.37
N GLY A 228 0.41 -11.18 19.53
CA GLY A 228 -0.20 -10.09 20.27
C GLY A 228 -0.64 -8.96 19.35
N PRO A 229 -0.74 -7.71 19.83
CA PRO A 229 -1.24 -6.62 19.00
C PRO A 229 -0.33 -6.32 17.80
N ASP A 230 -0.96 -6.10 16.64
CA ASP A 230 -0.35 -5.99 15.31
C ASP A 230 0.44 -7.26 14.90
N GLY A 231 0.97 -7.27 13.67
CA GLY A 231 1.73 -8.42 13.17
C GLY A 231 0.81 -9.48 12.59
N THR A 232 0.49 -10.54 13.33
CA THR A 232 -0.31 -11.67 12.83
C THR A 232 -1.79 -11.53 13.20
N LEU A 233 -2.62 -11.19 12.22
CA LEU A 233 -4.03 -10.87 12.49
C LEU A 233 -4.92 -12.10 12.72
N ALA A 234 -4.62 -13.17 11.99
CA ALA A 234 -5.40 -14.39 11.93
C ALA A 234 -4.62 -15.47 11.17
N HIS A 235 -5.08 -16.71 11.23
CA HIS A 235 -4.67 -17.77 10.29
C HIS A 235 -5.82 -18.75 10.07
N ALA A 236 -5.71 -19.54 9.01
CA ALA A 236 -6.62 -20.64 8.74
C ALA A 236 -5.92 -21.85 8.15
N PHE A 237 -6.53 -23.02 8.36
CA PHE A 237 -6.02 -24.28 7.85
C PHE A 237 -6.67 -24.65 6.52
N ALA A 238 -5.88 -25.23 5.62
CA ALA A 238 -6.38 -25.78 4.37
C ALA A 238 -7.45 -26.87 4.60
N PRO A 239 -8.32 -27.16 3.61
CA PRO A 239 -9.32 -28.23 3.69
C PRO A 239 -8.72 -29.57 4.11
N SER A 240 -9.17 -30.11 5.25
CA SER A 240 -8.77 -31.42 5.77
C SER A 240 -9.74 -31.89 6.86
N SER A 241 -9.52 -33.07 7.41
CA SER A 241 -10.25 -33.54 8.60
C SER A 241 -9.72 -32.90 9.88
N GLY A 242 -10.54 -32.83 10.93
CA GLY A 242 -10.12 -32.31 12.23
C GLY A 242 -10.09 -30.79 12.21
N ILE A 243 -8.92 -30.19 12.46
CA ILE A 243 -8.73 -28.72 12.43
C ILE A 243 -8.69 -28.14 10.99
N GLY A 244 -8.74 -29.00 9.97
CA GLY A 244 -8.70 -28.56 8.59
C GLY A 244 -9.92 -27.72 8.23
N GLY A 245 -9.71 -26.53 7.68
CA GLY A 245 -10.77 -25.55 7.44
C GLY A 245 -10.92 -24.51 8.54
N ASP A 246 -10.46 -24.77 9.76
CA ASP A 246 -10.67 -23.87 10.89
C ASP A 246 -9.93 -22.54 10.67
N ALA A 247 -10.55 -21.45 11.16
CA ALA A 247 -10.03 -20.09 11.07
C ALA A 247 -9.98 -19.46 12.45
N HIS A 248 -8.78 -19.02 12.85
CA HIS A 248 -8.49 -18.41 14.14
C HIS A 248 -8.14 -16.95 13.95
N PHE A 249 -8.71 -16.08 14.77
CA PHE A 249 -8.52 -14.64 14.75
C PHE A 249 -7.81 -14.20 16.03
N ASP A 250 -6.79 -13.35 15.94
CA ASP A 250 -6.06 -12.90 17.12
C ASP A 250 -6.90 -11.91 17.93
N GLU A 251 -7.32 -12.30 19.13
CA GLU A 251 -8.12 -11.49 20.03
C GLU A 251 -7.31 -10.35 20.69
N ASP A 252 -5.98 -10.35 20.60
CA ASP A 252 -5.18 -9.20 21.00
C ASP A 252 -5.30 -8.03 19.98
N GLU A 253 -5.92 -8.28 18.81
CA GLU A 253 -6.17 -7.28 17.79
C GLU A 253 -7.49 -6.54 17.96
N LYS A 254 -7.49 -5.28 17.51
CA LYS A 254 -8.71 -4.47 17.51
C LYS A 254 -9.56 -4.71 16.25
N PHE A 255 -10.53 -5.61 16.35
CA PHE A 255 -11.48 -5.84 15.26
C PHE A 255 -12.55 -4.75 15.17
N THR A 256 -12.94 -4.41 13.95
CA THR A 256 -13.92 -3.36 13.69
C THR A 256 -14.90 -3.76 12.59
N PHE A 257 -16.11 -3.20 12.66
CA PHE A 257 -17.14 -3.51 11.68
C PHE A 257 -16.90 -2.81 10.32
N ARG A 258 -16.53 -1.52 10.35
CA ARG A 258 -16.33 -0.66 9.16
C ARG A 258 -15.21 0.36 9.29
N SER A 259 -14.63 0.48 10.48
CA SER A 259 -13.66 1.53 10.81
C SER A 259 -12.30 1.20 10.21
N ASN A 260 -11.49 2.22 9.94
CA ASN A 260 -10.08 2.05 9.60
C ASN A 260 -9.13 2.29 10.80
N THR A 261 -9.68 2.35 12.02
CA THR A 261 -8.93 2.52 13.28
C THR A 261 -8.46 1.20 13.91
N GLY A 262 -8.50 0.12 13.12
CA GLY A 262 -8.24 -1.26 13.50
C GLY A 262 -8.44 -2.14 12.26
N TYR A 263 -8.67 -3.43 12.47
CA TYR A 263 -8.80 -4.40 11.38
C TYR A 263 -10.27 -4.68 11.09
N VAL A 264 -10.68 -4.58 9.84
CA VAL A 264 -12.07 -4.86 9.46
C VAL A 264 -12.26 -6.37 9.44
N LEU A 265 -13.04 -6.92 10.38
CA LEU A 265 -13.18 -8.38 10.55
C LEU A 265 -13.62 -9.07 9.26
N PHE A 266 -14.54 -8.46 8.50
CA PHE A 266 -14.95 -8.96 7.18
C PHE A 266 -13.77 -9.18 6.22
N MET A 267 -12.80 -8.25 6.19
CA MET A 267 -11.67 -8.34 5.27
C MET A 267 -10.72 -9.47 5.67
N VAL A 268 -10.39 -9.57 6.96
CA VAL A 268 -9.52 -10.63 7.50
C VAL A 268 -10.21 -11.98 7.31
N ALA A 269 -11.48 -12.11 7.71
CA ALA A 269 -12.22 -13.37 7.57
C ALA A 269 -12.38 -13.82 6.12
N ALA A 270 -12.61 -12.89 5.19
CA ALA A 270 -12.73 -13.24 3.79
C ALA A 270 -11.41 -13.83 3.24
N HIS A 271 -10.26 -13.30 3.68
CA HIS A 271 -8.93 -13.84 3.37
C HIS A 271 -8.74 -15.23 3.98
N GLU A 272 -8.96 -15.37 5.29
CA GLU A 272 -8.79 -16.66 5.98
C GLU A 272 -9.69 -17.75 5.41
N PHE A 273 -10.92 -17.43 5.03
CA PHE A 273 -11.80 -18.39 4.36
C PHE A 273 -11.32 -18.80 2.97
N GLY A 274 -10.51 -17.98 2.30
CA GLY A 274 -9.80 -18.44 1.10
C GLY A 274 -8.88 -19.62 1.42
N HIS A 275 -8.16 -19.56 2.54
CA HIS A 275 -7.35 -20.68 3.03
C HIS A 275 -8.20 -21.88 3.44
N SER A 276 -9.27 -21.66 4.21
CA SER A 276 -10.26 -22.71 4.56
C SER A 276 -10.87 -23.40 3.34
N LEU A 277 -10.81 -22.77 2.17
CA LEU A 277 -11.31 -23.30 0.90
C LEU A 277 -10.20 -23.85 -0.01
N GLY A 278 -8.92 -23.74 0.35
CA GLY A 278 -7.79 -24.36 -0.35
C GLY A 278 -6.90 -23.41 -1.15
N LEU A 279 -7.15 -22.10 -1.07
CA LEU A 279 -6.27 -21.10 -1.67
C LEU A 279 -5.03 -20.86 -0.80
N SER A 280 -3.89 -20.66 -1.45
CA SER A 280 -2.67 -20.17 -0.79
C SER A 280 -2.53 -18.66 -1.06
N HIS A 281 -1.53 -18.04 -0.46
CA HIS A 281 -1.25 -16.62 -0.70
C HIS A 281 -0.93 -16.34 -2.17
N SER A 282 -1.42 -15.19 -2.64
CA SER A 282 -1.12 -14.65 -3.97
C SER A 282 0.03 -13.65 -3.90
N ASP A 283 0.86 -13.61 -4.95
CA ASP A 283 1.87 -12.57 -5.16
C ASP A 283 1.29 -11.30 -5.83
N ASP A 284 -0.01 -11.29 -6.15
CA ASP A 284 -0.72 -10.12 -6.67
C ASP A 284 -1.11 -9.16 -5.52
N PRO A 285 -0.53 -7.93 -5.45
CA PRO A 285 -0.82 -6.98 -4.39
C PRO A 285 -2.28 -6.47 -4.36
N GLY A 286 -3.05 -6.73 -5.41
CA GLY A 286 -4.48 -6.40 -5.49
C GLY A 286 -5.42 -7.53 -5.10
N ALA A 287 -4.91 -8.75 -4.90
CA ALA A 287 -5.69 -9.91 -4.49
C ALA A 287 -6.16 -9.79 -3.03
N LEU A 288 -7.30 -10.40 -2.72
CA LEU A 288 -7.72 -10.61 -1.33
C LEU A 288 -6.74 -11.54 -0.62
N MET A 289 -6.27 -12.58 -1.32
CA MET A 289 -5.30 -13.56 -0.82
C MET A 289 -3.85 -13.04 -0.77
N TYR A 290 -3.61 -11.74 -0.95
CA TYR A 290 -2.28 -11.16 -0.66
C TYR A 290 -2.01 -11.18 0.85
N PRO A 291 -0.83 -11.58 1.34
CA PRO A 291 -0.62 -11.84 2.77
C PRO A 291 -0.85 -10.64 3.68
N HIS A 292 -0.50 -9.43 3.22
CA HIS A 292 -0.57 -8.23 4.04
C HIS A 292 -1.98 -7.65 4.05
N TYR A 293 -2.42 -7.21 5.22
CA TYR A 293 -3.72 -6.58 5.38
C TYR A 293 -3.81 -5.28 4.58
N SER A 294 -4.91 -5.17 3.84
CA SER A 294 -5.31 -3.95 3.16
C SER A 294 -6.76 -3.64 3.46
N TYR A 295 -7.02 -2.38 3.85
CA TYR A 295 -8.38 -1.94 4.11
C TYR A 295 -9.24 -2.02 2.85
N GLY A 296 -10.36 -2.72 2.95
CA GLY A 296 -11.45 -2.70 1.99
C GLY A 296 -12.76 -2.31 2.67
N ASN A 297 -13.55 -1.44 2.04
CA ASN A 297 -14.87 -1.13 2.56
C ASN A 297 -15.81 -2.33 2.31
N PRO A 298 -16.36 -2.96 3.36
CA PRO A 298 -17.20 -4.15 3.23
C PRO A 298 -18.41 -3.96 2.33
N ASP A 299 -18.99 -2.76 2.28
CA ASP A 299 -20.23 -2.49 1.55
C ASP A 299 -20.02 -2.36 0.04
N THR A 300 -18.77 -2.15 -0.39
CA THR A 300 -18.40 -1.98 -1.81
C THR A 300 -17.39 -3.01 -2.29
N PHE A 301 -17.00 -3.96 -1.43
CA PHE A 301 -15.97 -4.95 -1.77
C PHE A 301 -16.44 -5.87 -2.89
N ILE A 302 -15.54 -6.10 -3.85
CA ILE A 302 -15.72 -7.03 -4.96
C ILE A 302 -14.46 -7.88 -4.99
N LEU A 303 -14.64 -9.20 -5.03
CA LEU A 303 -13.53 -10.15 -5.09
C LEU A 303 -12.66 -9.88 -6.34
N PRO A 304 -11.35 -9.63 -6.18
CA PRO A 304 -10.44 -9.43 -7.29
C PRO A 304 -10.34 -10.61 -8.24
N ARG A 305 -9.95 -10.33 -9.48
CA ARG A 305 -9.95 -11.33 -10.56
C ARG A 305 -8.98 -12.49 -10.28
N ASP A 306 -7.87 -12.23 -9.61
CA ASP A 306 -6.90 -13.26 -9.22
C ASP A 306 -7.56 -14.31 -8.30
N ASP A 307 -8.22 -13.84 -7.24
CA ASP A 307 -8.93 -14.70 -6.29
C ASP A 307 -10.10 -15.47 -6.97
N VAL A 308 -10.83 -14.80 -7.88
CA VAL A 308 -11.90 -15.46 -8.67
C VAL A 308 -11.35 -16.61 -9.50
N LYS A 309 -10.22 -16.41 -10.18
CA LYS A 309 -9.58 -17.49 -10.95
C LYS A 309 -9.12 -18.62 -10.05
N GLY A 310 -8.51 -18.29 -8.91
CA GLY A 310 -8.03 -19.29 -7.96
C GLY A 310 -9.15 -20.16 -7.43
N ILE A 311 -10.22 -19.56 -6.90
CA ILE A 311 -11.31 -20.33 -6.32
C ILE A 311 -12.09 -21.14 -7.36
N GLN A 312 -12.27 -20.58 -8.57
CA GLN A 312 -12.94 -21.30 -9.66
C GLN A 312 -12.09 -22.43 -10.24
N SER A 313 -10.76 -22.38 -10.11
CA SER A 313 -9.90 -23.51 -10.49
C SER A 313 -10.14 -24.74 -9.61
N LEU A 314 -10.58 -24.55 -8.36
CA LEU A 314 -10.90 -25.62 -7.41
C LEU A 314 -12.35 -26.09 -7.52
N TYR A 315 -13.31 -25.16 -7.57
CA TYR A 315 -14.74 -25.46 -7.41
C TYR A 315 -15.59 -25.22 -8.68
N GLY A 316 -15.00 -24.67 -9.73
CA GLY A 316 -15.73 -24.20 -10.91
C GLY A 316 -16.45 -22.87 -10.66
N GLY A 317 -16.97 -22.28 -11.74
CA GLY A 317 -17.82 -21.09 -11.69
C GLY A 317 -19.31 -21.46 -11.55
N ASN A 318 -20.13 -20.47 -11.19
CA ASN A 318 -21.58 -20.63 -11.22
C ASN A 318 -22.08 -20.84 -12.66
N GLU A 319 -22.97 -21.82 -12.87
CA GLU A 319 -23.53 -22.16 -14.19
C GLU A 319 -24.53 -21.11 -14.71
N GLU A 320 -25.03 -20.22 -13.84
CA GLU A 320 -25.99 -19.20 -14.24
C GLU A 320 -25.33 -18.02 -14.99
N PRO A 321 -26.00 -17.46 -16.01
CA PRO A 321 -25.48 -16.33 -16.76
C PRO A 321 -25.20 -15.17 -15.81
N ILE A 322 -23.95 -14.69 -15.84
CA ILE A 322 -23.48 -13.55 -15.05
C ILE A 322 -24.45 -12.38 -15.27
N ALA A 323 -25.34 -12.14 -14.31
CA ALA A 323 -26.15 -10.92 -14.28
C ALA A 323 -25.19 -9.72 -14.42
N PRO A 324 -25.58 -8.61 -15.06
CA PRO A 324 -24.72 -7.43 -15.23
C PRO A 324 -24.39 -6.81 -13.86
N GLY A 325 -23.39 -7.38 -13.20
CA GLY A 325 -22.78 -6.93 -11.97
C GLY A 325 -21.48 -6.19 -12.26
N PRO A 326 -20.90 -5.53 -11.25
CA PRO A 326 -19.62 -4.87 -11.40
C PRO A 326 -18.54 -5.91 -11.72
N THR A 327 -17.69 -5.60 -12.70
CA THR A 327 -16.58 -6.46 -13.13
C THR A 327 -15.58 -6.65 -11.98
N ALA A 328 -15.05 -7.86 -11.83
CA ALA A 328 -14.00 -8.13 -10.85
C ALA A 328 -12.81 -7.19 -11.08
N PRO A 329 -12.34 -6.48 -10.04
CA PRO A 329 -11.21 -5.58 -10.19
C PRO A 329 -9.95 -6.36 -10.56
N THR A 330 -9.13 -5.77 -11.41
CA THR A 330 -7.83 -6.31 -11.83
C THR A 330 -6.73 -5.41 -11.35
N THR A 331 -5.63 -6.00 -10.90
CA THR A 331 -4.39 -5.26 -10.68
C THR A 331 -3.88 -4.74 -12.02
N PRO A 332 -3.70 -3.42 -12.17
CA PRO A 332 -3.22 -2.87 -13.42
C PRO A 332 -1.76 -3.27 -13.65
N ASP A 333 -1.42 -3.44 -14.92
CA ASP A 333 -0.13 -3.94 -15.37
C ASP A 333 0.72 -2.79 -15.93
N ALA A 334 1.97 -2.66 -15.45
CA ALA A 334 2.92 -1.67 -15.96
C ALA A 334 3.28 -1.91 -17.44
N CYS A 335 3.14 -3.15 -17.93
CA CYS A 335 3.35 -3.54 -19.33
C CYS A 335 2.17 -3.17 -20.23
N ASP A 336 1.01 -2.79 -19.68
CA ASP A 336 -0.15 -2.41 -20.47
C ASP A 336 0.10 -1.06 -21.18
N SER A 337 0.43 -1.16 -22.47
CA SER A 337 0.67 -0.01 -23.34
C SER A 337 -0.55 0.90 -23.55
N THR A 338 -1.74 0.46 -23.11
CA THR A 338 -2.99 1.23 -23.15
C THR A 338 -3.35 1.87 -21.81
N MET A 339 -2.60 1.59 -20.75
CA MET A 339 -2.86 2.09 -19.41
C MET A 339 -2.87 3.62 -19.35
N VAL A 340 -3.95 4.17 -18.80
CA VAL A 340 -4.12 5.60 -18.53
C VAL A 340 -3.94 5.86 -17.05
N LEU A 341 -2.87 6.56 -16.69
CA LEU A 341 -2.55 6.93 -15.31
C LEU A 341 -3.54 7.97 -14.77
N ASP A 342 -3.82 7.88 -13.47
CA ASP A 342 -4.67 8.82 -12.74
C ASP A 342 -3.88 10.01 -12.20
N ALA A 343 -2.62 9.81 -11.83
CA ALA A 343 -1.69 10.87 -11.44
C ALA A 343 -0.24 10.40 -11.56
N VAL A 344 0.69 11.34 -11.64
CA VAL A 344 2.13 11.10 -11.50
C VAL A 344 2.73 12.21 -10.65
N ALA A 345 3.63 11.85 -9.73
CA ALA A 345 4.31 12.80 -8.88
C ALA A 345 5.80 12.44 -8.72
N THR A 346 6.59 13.38 -8.21
CA THR A 346 7.99 13.12 -7.85
C THR A 346 8.17 13.40 -6.36
N LEU A 347 8.60 12.39 -5.60
CA LEU A 347 8.81 12.53 -4.16
C LEU A 347 10.23 12.05 -3.83
N ARG A 348 11.04 12.92 -3.20
CA ARG A 348 12.40 12.59 -2.75
C ARG A 348 13.32 11.96 -3.83
N GLY A 349 13.10 12.30 -5.10
CA GLY A 349 13.88 11.78 -6.23
C GLY A 349 13.30 10.56 -6.92
N GLU A 350 12.24 9.97 -6.37
CA GLU A 350 11.50 8.85 -6.94
C GLU A 350 10.28 9.35 -7.72
N MET A 351 9.89 8.60 -8.75
CA MET A 351 8.65 8.84 -9.47
C MET A 351 7.55 7.92 -8.94
N LEU A 352 6.40 8.51 -8.67
CA LEU A 352 5.21 7.86 -8.14
C LEU A 352 4.12 7.87 -9.22
N PHE A 353 3.65 6.71 -9.65
CA PHE A 353 2.61 6.55 -10.66
C PHE A 353 1.35 5.98 -10.02
N PHE A 354 0.21 6.61 -10.22
CA PHE A 354 -1.04 6.24 -9.58
C PHE A 354 -2.04 5.72 -10.61
N LYS A 355 -2.66 4.58 -10.32
CA LYS A 355 -3.76 4.01 -11.09
C LYS A 355 -4.74 3.29 -10.18
N ASP A 356 -5.99 3.73 -10.18
CA ASP A 356 -7.06 3.21 -9.35
C ASP A 356 -6.67 3.21 -7.86
N ARG A 357 -6.43 2.02 -7.28
CA ARG A 357 -5.94 1.87 -5.90
C ARG A 357 -4.46 1.51 -5.84
N PHE A 358 -3.71 1.62 -6.93
CA PHE A 358 -2.32 1.18 -7.00
C PHE A 358 -1.37 2.34 -7.17
N LEU A 359 -0.20 2.20 -6.53
CA LEU A 359 0.95 3.08 -6.65
C LEU A 359 2.14 2.27 -7.16
N TRP A 360 2.78 2.71 -8.23
CA TRP A 360 4.15 2.29 -8.53
C TRP A 360 5.14 3.33 -8.06
N ARG A 361 6.19 2.85 -7.39
CA ARG A 361 7.36 3.64 -7.03
C ARG A 361 8.54 3.21 -7.89
N HIS A 362 9.10 4.15 -8.65
CA HIS A 362 10.28 3.92 -9.47
C HIS A 362 11.42 4.84 -9.04
N SER A 363 12.53 4.23 -8.64
CA SER A 363 13.81 4.89 -8.37
C SER A 363 14.77 4.67 -9.53
N GLN A 364 15.60 5.66 -9.86
CA GLN A 364 16.62 5.52 -10.90
C GLN A 364 17.69 4.45 -10.59
N GLN A 365 17.79 4.04 -9.32
CA GLN A 365 18.73 3.01 -8.87
C GLN A 365 18.17 1.60 -9.03
N SER A 366 16.89 1.46 -9.36
CA SER A 366 16.20 0.18 -9.53
C SER A 366 15.64 0.08 -10.95
N SER A 367 15.77 -1.09 -11.56
CA SER A 367 15.18 -1.39 -12.86
C SER A 367 13.70 -1.80 -12.77
N THR A 368 13.24 -2.27 -11.61
CA THR A 368 11.89 -2.79 -11.43
C THR A 368 11.04 -1.86 -10.55
N PRO A 369 9.91 -1.32 -11.06
CA PRO A 369 9.05 -0.48 -10.25
C PRO A 369 8.31 -1.31 -9.20
N GLN A 370 8.30 -0.86 -7.96
CA GLN A 370 7.58 -1.53 -6.87
C GLN A 370 6.10 -1.12 -6.91
N GLN A 371 5.20 -2.09 -7.06
CA GLN A 371 3.75 -1.87 -7.02
C GLN A 371 3.19 -2.11 -5.61
N THR A 372 2.39 -1.18 -5.12
CA THR A 372 1.73 -1.28 -3.81
C THR A 372 0.27 -0.87 -3.93
N LEU A 373 -0.61 -1.59 -3.22
CA LEU A 373 -2.02 -1.22 -3.06
C LEU A 373 -2.18 -0.13 -1.99
N ILE A 374 -2.90 0.94 -2.33
CA ILE A 374 -3.21 2.08 -1.49
C ILE A 374 -4.54 1.80 -0.77
N ALA A 375 -4.45 1.48 0.52
CA ALA A 375 -5.60 1.16 1.38
C ALA A 375 -6.51 2.38 1.66
N ASN A 376 -5.95 3.60 1.65
CA ASN A 376 -6.69 4.82 1.93
C ASN A 376 -7.32 5.40 0.66
N ILE A 377 -8.64 5.62 0.67
CA ILE A 377 -9.41 6.18 -0.46
C ILE A 377 -9.47 7.70 -0.31
N TRP A 378 -8.91 8.44 -1.29
CA TRP A 378 -8.89 9.90 -1.25
C TRP A 378 -10.07 10.41 -2.10
N SER A 379 -10.88 11.31 -1.53
CA SER A 379 -12.03 11.94 -2.22
C SER A 379 -11.61 12.87 -3.37
N SER A 380 -12.24 12.72 -4.54
CA SER A 380 -11.94 13.52 -5.74
C SER A 380 -12.21 15.03 -5.62
N SER A 381 -12.93 15.48 -4.58
CA SER A 381 -13.30 16.90 -4.36
C SER A 381 -12.47 17.59 -3.27
N ARG A 382 -11.46 16.90 -2.75
CA ARG A 382 -10.59 17.40 -1.71
C ARG A 382 -9.12 17.34 -2.16
N VAL A 383 -8.29 18.12 -1.49
CA VAL A 383 -6.85 18.16 -1.66
C VAL A 383 -6.26 17.76 -0.32
N TRP A 384 -5.25 16.89 -0.35
CA TRP A 384 -4.43 16.55 0.81
C TRP A 384 -3.02 17.09 0.56
N ALA A 385 -2.34 17.47 1.62
CA ALA A 385 -0.95 17.88 1.56
C ALA A 385 -0.16 17.10 2.58
N PHE A 386 1.02 16.62 2.18
CA PHE A 386 1.91 15.83 3.02
C PHE A 386 3.30 16.45 3.04
N SER A 387 4.00 16.35 4.16
CA SER A 387 5.44 16.62 4.27
C SER A 387 6.13 15.33 4.65
N GLY A 388 6.74 14.65 3.67
CA GLY A 388 7.14 13.26 3.88
C GLY A 388 5.90 12.38 4.07
N TYR A 389 5.81 11.69 5.20
CA TYR A 389 4.65 10.86 5.55
C TYR A 389 3.58 11.60 6.35
N ASP A 390 3.87 12.83 6.80
CA ASP A 390 2.98 13.55 7.72
C ASP A 390 1.91 14.35 6.95
N LEU A 391 0.64 14.02 7.21
CA LEU A 391 -0.49 14.84 6.76
C LEU A 391 -0.37 16.24 7.37
N GLN A 392 -0.39 17.25 6.51
CA GLN A 392 -0.24 18.63 6.95
C GLN A 392 -1.47 19.11 7.73
N PRO A 393 -1.28 19.92 8.79
CA PRO A 393 -2.37 20.51 9.54
C PRO A 393 -3.36 21.27 8.64
N ASN A 394 -4.65 21.15 8.92
CA ASN A 394 -5.76 21.77 8.17
C ASN A 394 -6.02 21.18 6.78
N TYR A 395 -5.49 20.00 6.48
CA TYR A 395 -5.88 19.17 5.34
C TYR A 395 -6.69 17.95 5.82
N PRO A 396 -7.61 17.41 5.00
CA PRO A 396 -7.90 17.79 3.62
C PRO A 396 -8.70 19.10 3.47
N LYS A 397 -8.43 19.84 2.40
CA LYS A 397 -9.17 21.06 1.99
C LYS A 397 -10.04 20.80 0.77
N THR A 398 -11.05 21.63 0.54
CA THR A 398 -11.86 21.53 -0.69
C THR A 398 -11.13 22.17 -1.88
N ILE A 399 -11.34 21.66 -3.09
CA ILE A 399 -10.76 22.29 -4.30
C ILE A 399 -11.19 23.76 -4.46
N THR A 400 -12.38 24.12 -3.97
CA THR A 400 -12.88 25.50 -3.95
C THR A 400 -12.07 26.43 -3.05
N SER A 401 -11.39 25.92 -2.01
CA SER A 401 -10.53 26.75 -1.16
C SER A 401 -9.29 27.27 -1.89
N PHE A 402 -8.95 26.68 -3.04
CA PHE A 402 -7.88 27.14 -3.92
C PHE A 402 -8.38 28.19 -4.92
N GLY A 403 -9.65 28.61 -4.86
CA GLY A 403 -10.23 29.59 -5.76
C GLY A 403 -10.82 29.00 -7.05
N LEU A 404 -10.91 27.67 -7.16
CA LEU A 404 -11.62 27.02 -8.27
C LEU A 404 -13.14 27.27 -8.17
N PRO A 405 -13.82 27.53 -9.31
CA PRO A 405 -15.28 27.71 -9.32
C PRO A 405 -16.02 26.48 -8.78
N ARG A 406 -17.18 26.68 -8.12
CA ARG A 406 -18.02 25.59 -7.59
C ARG A 406 -18.56 24.63 -8.66
N THR A 407 -18.52 25.04 -9.92
CA THR A 407 -18.84 24.22 -11.09
C THR A 407 -17.78 23.16 -11.36
N VAL A 408 -16.53 23.39 -10.96
CA VAL A 408 -15.45 22.41 -11.02
C VAL A 408 -15.67 21.39 -9.90
N LYS A 409 -16.03 20.16 -10.27
CA LYS A 409 -16.26 19.06 -9.32
C LYS A 409 -15.04 18.18 -9.11
N LYS A 410 -14.11 18.19 -10.07
CA LYS A 410 -12.87 17.42 -10.06
C LYS A 410 -11.79 18.17 -10.84
N VAL A 411 -10.54 17.85 -10.51
CA VAL A 411 -9.35 18.24 -11.27
C VAL A 411 -8.79 16.95 -11.87
N ASP A 412 -8.42 16.99 -13.16
CA ASP A 412 -7.97 15.81 -13.88
C ASP A 412 -6.45 15.61 -13.77
N ALA A 413 -5.68 16.69 -13.67
CA ALA A 413 -4.24 16.66 -13.38
C ALA A 413 -3.81 17.97 -12.72
N ALA A 414 -2.67 17.94 -12.01
CA ALA A 414 -2.04 19.15 -11.49
C ALA A 414 -0.55 19.15 -11.80
N LEU A 415 -0.02 20.34 -12.13
CA LEU A 415 1.40 20.54 -12.42
C LEU A 415 1.92 21.71 -11.61
N TYR A 416 3.01 21.53 -10.88
CA TYR A 416 3.74 22.64 -10.30
C TYR A 416 4.89 23.05 -11.22
N GLU A 417 4.95 24.34 -11.58
CA GLU A 417 6.02 24.95 -12.37
C GLU A 417 6.93 25.83 -11.48
N PRO A 418 8.14 25.37 -11.11
CA PRO A 418 9.05 26.05 -10.19
C PRO A 418 9.61 27.37 -10.67
N GLN A 419 9.73 27.60 -11.97
CA GLN A 419 10.29 28.86 -12.47
C GLN A 419 9.34 30.03 -12.20
N SER A 420 8.05 29.83 -12.48
CA SER A 420 7.01 30.84 -12.23
C SER A 420 6.35 30.71 -10.85
N ARG A 421 6.63 29.63 -10.11
CA ARG A 421 5.97 29.25 -8.84
C ARG A 421 4.46 29.18 -8.98
N LYS A 422 4.00 28.59 -10.07
CA LYS A 422 2.58 28.40 -10.38
C LYS A 422 2.17 26.94 -10.25
N ILE A 423 0.92 26.73 -9.88
CA ILE A 423 0.26 25.43 -9.95
C ILE A 423 -0.79 25.51 -11.05
N PHE A 424 -0.68 24.65 -12.06
CA PHE A 424 -1.68 24.50 -13.09
C PHE A 424 -2.63 23.37 -12.73
N PHE A 425 -3.92 23.68 -12.64
CA PHE A 425 -4.98 22.70 -12.42
C PHE A 425 -5.70 22.43 -13.74
N PHE A 426 -5.53 21.23 -14.30
CA PHE A 426 -6.14 20.82 -15.56
C PHE A 426 -7.55 20.28 -15.32
N VAL A 427 -8.53 20.79 -16.07
CA VAL A 427 -9.95 20.44 -15.98
C VAL A 427 -10.52 20.31 -17.40
N GLY A 428 -10.76 19.08 -17.84
CA GLY A 428 -11.14 18.77 -19.21
C GLY A 428 -10.08 19.23 -20.21
N LYS A 429 -10.48 20.10 -21.15
CA LYS A 429 -9.58 20.70 -22.17
C LYS A 429 -9.02 22.06 -21.76
N ASN A 430 -9.29 22.48 -20.52
CA ASN A 430 -8.86 23.77 -20.00
C ASN A 430 -7.93 23.59 -18.81
N TYR A 431 -7.25 24.66 -18.42
CA TYR A 431 -6.49 24.70 -17.17
C TYR A 431 -6.68 26.04 -16.46
N TYR A 432 -6.46 26.02 -15.15
CA TYR A 432 -6.42 27.19 -14.27
C TYR A 432 -4.99 27.39 -13.77
N SER A 433 -4.55 28.63 -13.61
CA SER A 433 -3.25 28.96 -13.00
C SER A 433 -3.45 29.52 -11.60
N TYR A 434 -2.76 28.92 -10.63
CA TYR A 434 -2.76 29.33 -9.23
C TYR A 434 -1.37 29.82 -8.84
N ASP A 435 -1.32 31.02 -8.27
CA ASP A 435 -0.11 31.62 -7.74
C ASP A 435 0.20 31.05 -6.35
N ASP A 436 1.21 30.19 -6.25
CA ASP A 436 1.54 29.54 -5.00
C ASP A 436 2.16 30.51 -3.97
N VAL A 437 2.65 31.68 -4.41
CA VAL A 437 3.22 32.70 -3.52
C VAL A 437 2.10 33.57 -2.93
N ARG A 438 1.20 34.06 -3.78
CA ARG A 438 0.08 34.92 -3.39
C ARG A 438 -1.12 34.13 -2.85
N LYS A 439 -1.12 32.81 -3.06
CA LYS A 439 -2.19 31.88 -2.69
C LYS A 439 -3.54 32.22 -3.35
N THR A 440 -3.51 32.69 -4.59
CA THR A 440 -4.71 33.11 -5.35
C THR A 440 -4.68 32.63 -6.80
N MET A 441 -5.85 32.51 -7.44
CA MET A 441 -5.96 32.23 -8.87
C MET A 441 -5.54 33.43 -9.71
N ASP A 442 -4.79 33.18 -10.77
CA ASP A 442 -4.40 34.22 -11.73
C ASP A 442 -5.62 34.71 -12.54
N LYS A 443 -5.61 35.99 -12.88
CA LYS A 443 -6.65 36.60 -13.72
C LYS A 443 -6.57 36.07 -15.15
N GLY A 444 -7.73 35.96 -15.82
CA GLY A 444 -7.81 35.53 -17.22
C GLY A 444 -7.79 34.01 -17.42
N PHE A 445 -8.07 33.24 -16.36
CA PHE A 445 -8.24 31.79 -16.39
C PHE A 445 -9.72 31.41 -16.16
N PRO A 446 -10.19 30.26 -16.68
CA PRO A 446 -9.41 29.20 -17.35
C PRO A 446 -9.00 29.55 -18.78
N LYS A 447 -7.94 28.89 -19.26
CA LYS A 447 -7.49 28.92 -20.67
C LYS A 447 -7.52 27.52 -21.26
N ARG A 448 -7.58 27.41 -22.59
CA ARG A 448 -7.45 26.09 -23.23
C ARG A 448 -6.01 25.59 -23.10
N VAL A 449 -5.85 24.28 -22.96
CA VAL A 449 -4.53 23.66 -22.82
C VAL A 449 -3.68 23.86 -24.08
N ASP A 450 -4.28 23.74 -25.27
CA ASP A 450 -3.60 23.86 -26.55
C ASP A 450 -3.15 25.28 -26.93
N GLU A 451 -3.64 26.31 -26.22
CA GLU A 451 -3.14 27.69 -26.36
C GLU A 451 -1.72 27.84 -25.80
N THR A 452 -1.38 27.08 -24.77
CA THR A 452 -0.08 27.13 -24.08
C THR A 452 0.80 25.94 -24.46
N PHE A 453 0.20 24.75 -24.51
CA PHE A 453 0.87 23.49 -24.79
C PHE A 453 0.47 23.01 -26.18
N SER A 454 1.17 23.52 -27.20
CA SER A 454 0.87 23.20 -28.60
C SER A 454 0.86 21.68 -28.85
N GLY A 455 -0.19 21.18 -29.50
CA GLY A 455 -0.41 19.75 -29.75
C GLY A 455 -1.29 19.04 -28.71
N MET A 456 -1.50 19.61 -27.51
CA MET A 456 -2.37 19.01 -26.47
C MET A 456 -3.84 19.41 -26.63
N THR A 457 -4.50 18.77 -27.60
CA THR A 457 -5.93 19.03 -27.93
C THR A 457 -6.92 18.19 -27.12
N SER A 458 -6.41 17.16 -26.44
CA SER A 458 -7.13 16.23 -25.59
C SER A 458 -6.99 16.59 -24.11
N GLN A 459 -7.70 15.84 -23.26
CA GLN A 459 -7.66 16.02 -21.82
C GLN A 459 -6.31 15.59 -21.24
N VAL A 460 -5.79 16.37 -20.30
CA VAL A 460 -4.62 15.99 -19.50
C VAL A 460 -5.05 15.08 -18.37
N THR A 461 -4.50 13.87 -18.30
CA THR A 461 -4.83 12.84 -17.30
C THR A 461 -3.84 12.76 -16.16
N ALA A 462 -2.60 13.19 -16.39
CA ALA A 462 -1.57 13.36 -15.37
C ALA A 462 -0.55 14.38 -15.87
N ALA A 463 0.19 15.02 -14.96
CA ALA A 463 1.22 15.97 -15.33
C ALA A 463 2.36 15.91 -14.31
N LEU A 464 3.60 16.06 -14.77
CA LEU A 464 4.76 16.15 -13.89
C LEU A 464 5.83 17.03 -14.52
N GLN A 465 6.67 17.60 -13.67
CA GLN A 465 7.88 18.27 -14.12
C GLN A 465 9.11 17.45 -13.71
N HIS A 466 10.00 17.19 -14.66
CA HIS A 466 11.20 16.41 -14.39
C HIS A 466 12.37 16.85 -15.28
N ARG A 467 13.56 17.00 -14.68
CA ARG A 467 14.83 17.31 -15.37
C ARG A 467 14.77 18.43 -16.42
N GLY A 468 14.01 19.50 -16.15
CA GLY A 468 13.94 20.66 -17.05
C GLY A 468 12.85 20.58 -18.13
N PHE A 469 11.97 19.59 -18.05
CA PHE A 469 10.86 19.39 -18.99
C PHE A 469 9.52 19.26 -18.24
N THR A 470 8.47 19.70 -18.91
CA THR A 470 7.08 19.46 -18.50
C THR A 470 6.55 18.27 -19.29
N TYR A 471 6.01 17.28 -18.59
CA TYR A 471 5.38 16.11 -19.21
C TYR A 471 3.89 16.14 -18.93
N LEU A 472 3.09 16.14 -20.00
CA LEU A 472 1.63 16.08 -19.93
C LEU A 472 1.15 14.75 -20.50
N TYR A 473 0.45 13.97 -19.69
CA TYR A 473 -0.16 12.71 -20.11
C TYR A 473 -1.55 12.98 -20.69
N SER A 474 -1.85 12.32 -21.80
CA SER A 474 -3.18 12.27 -22.39
C SER A 474 -3.45 10.84 -22.82
N GLY A 475 -4.19 10.10 -22.00
CA GLY A 475 -4.37 8.66 -22.21
C GLY A 475 -3.03 7.93 -22.03
N PRO A 476 -2.66 7.01 -22.94
CA PRO A 476 -1.38 6.28 -22.86
C PRO A 476 -0.16 7.06 -23.39
N TYR A 477 -0.37 8.29 -23.88
CA TYR A 477 0.67 9.12 -24.48
C TYR A 477 1.13 10.22 -23.54
N MET A 478 2.43 10.53 -23.58
CA MET A 478 3.07 11.57 -22.77
C MET A 478 3.75 12.58 -23.69
N HIS A 479 3.36 13.85 -23.57
CA HIS A 479 3.90 14.95 -24.37
C HIS A 479 4.97 15.69 -23.57
N GLU A 480 6.19 15.74 -24.10
CA GLU A 480 7.34 16.36 -23.45
C GLU A 480 7.56 17.79 -23.99
N TYR A 481 7.46 18.78 -23.11
CA TYR A 481 7.65 20.20 -23.42
C TYR A 481 8.92 20.73 -22.78
N SER A 482 9.71 21.50 -23.52
CA SER A 482 10.86 22.20 -22.94
C SER A 482 10.40 23.34 -22.06
N LEU A 483 10.84 23.39 -20.80
CA LEU A 483 10.55 24.53 -19.92
C LEU A 483 11.17 25.84 -20.43
N ARG A 484 12.26 25.76 -21.19
CA ARG A 484 12.97 26.96 -21.68
C ARG A 484 12.26 27.62 -22.85
N SER A 485 11.74 26.82 -23.79
CA SER A 485 11.14 27.34 -25.01
C SER A 485 9.62 27.22 -25.06
N GLY A 486 9.01 26.45 -24.15
CA GLY A 486 7.58 26.09 -24.17
C GLY A 486 7.18 25.21 -25.35
N ARG A 487 8.14 24.77 -26.18
CA ARG A 487 7.85 23.97 -27.39
C ARG A 487 7.76 22.49 -27.06
N LEU A 488 6.82 21.81 -27.74
CA LEU A 488 6.76 20.36 -27.78
C LEU A 488 8.08 19.82 -28.36
N TYR A 489 8.73 18.94 -27.60
CA TYR A 489 9.97 18.28 -27.97
C TYR A 489 9.69 16.95 -28.67
N ARG A 490 8.88 16.08 -28.05
CA ARG A 490 8.43 14.79 -28.61
C ARG A 490 7.22 14.23 -27.86
N VAL A 491 6.64 13.16 -28.41
CA VAL A 491 5.57 12.37 -27.76
C VAL A 491 6.10 10.96 -27.46
N LEU A 492 5.90 10.52 -26.23
CA LEU A 492 6.37 9.27 -25.65
C LEU A 492 5.18 8.40 -25.23
N ARG A 493 5.44 7.14 -24.88
CA ARG A 493 4.44 6.23 -24.27
C ARG A 493 4.59 6.20 -22.75
N ASN A 494 3.55 5.73 -22.07
CA ASN A 494 3.49 5.57 -20.62
C ASN A 494 4.67 4.76 -20.04
N ASN A 495 5.16 3.77 -20.77
CA ASN A 495 6.27 2.90 -20.35
C ASN A 495 7.66 3.56 -20.34
N TYR A 496 7.78 4.83 -20.76
CA TYR A 496 9.08 5.53 -20.79
C TYR A 496 9.67 5.76 -19.39
N PHE A 497 8.83 6.17 -18.43
CA PHE A 497 9.26 6.37 -17.03
C PHE A 497 8.82 5.26 -16.09
N LEU A 498 7.84 4.44 -16.51
CA LEU A 498 7.42 3.26 -15.79
C LEU A 498 7.84 2.03 -16.61
N PRO A 499 9.10 1.57 -16.46
CA PRO A 499 9.57 0.44 -17.23
C PRO A 499 8.79 -0.82 -16.85
N CYS A 500 8.49 -1.64 -17.85
CA CYS A 500 8.01 -3.00 -17.63
C CYS A 500 9.18 -3.90 -17.28
N SER A 501 9.04 -4.70 -16.22
CA SER A 501 9.94 -5.80 -15.92
C SER A 501 9.14 -7.09 -16.02
N ASN A 502 9.23 -7.79 -17.14
CA ASN A 502 8.80 -9.18 -17.19
C ASN A 502 9.85 -9.97 -16.40
N LEU A 503 9.59 -10.20 -15.11
CA LEU A 503 10.37 -11.12 -14.29
C LEU A 503 9.95 -12.57 -14.57
#